data_AF-A0A2V6YHR1-F1
#
_entry.id   AF-A0A2V6YHR1-F1
#
_cell.length_a   1.000
_cell.length_b   1.000
_cell.length_c   1.000
_cell.angle_alpha   90.00
_cell.angle_beta   90.00
_cell.angle_gamma   90.00
#
_symmetry.space_group_name_H-M   'P 1'
#
loop_
_entity.id
_entity.type
_entity.pdbx_description
1 polymer ?
#
loop_
_entity_poly.entity_id
_entity_poly.type
_entity_poly.pdbx_seq_one_letter_code
_entity_poly.pdbx_strand_id
1 'polypeptide(L)' 'MKVVCAWCQDQGRTTVLREKEPFDRPTISHGICEEHARLFLEEVRETKTAVPALDRRGP' A
#
# COMPACT_ATOMS: atom_id res chain seq x y z
N MET A 1 13.63 9.38 -11.80
CA MET A 1 12.37 8.61 -11.73
C MET A 1 11.54 9.09 -10.54
N LYS A 2 10.22 9.17 -10.71
CA LYS A 2 9.30 9.58 -9.63
C LYS A 2 8.57 8.37 -9.08
N VAL A 3 8.48 8.25 -7.76
CA VAL A 3 7.61 7.26 -7.14
C VAL A 3 6.32 7.97 -6.74
N VAL A 4 5.20 7.49 -7.25
CA VAL A 4 3.87 8.02 -6.93
C VAL A 4 3.08 7.01 -6.11
N CYS A 5 2.14 7.46 -5.29
CA CYS A 5 1.23 6.55 -4.61
C CYS A 5 0.23 5.94 -5.62
N ALA A 6 0.19 4.61 -5.71
CA ALA A 6 -0.76 3.89 -6.57
C ALA A 6 -2.21 4.16 -6.18
N TRP A 7 -2.50 4.16 -4.88
CA TRP A 7 -3.87 4.32 -4.38
C TRP A 7 -4.35 5.75 -4.45
N CYS A 8 -3.46 6.74 -4.26
CA CYS A 8 -3.83 8.12 -4.60
C CYS A 8 -4.20 8.20 -6.09
N GLN A 9 -3.39 7.60 -6.97
CA GLN A 9 -3.61 7.68 -8.42
C GLN A 9 -4.94 7.06 -8.82
N ASP A 10 -5.30 5.93 -8.22
CA ASP A 10 -6.61 5.27 -8.39
C ASP A 10 -7.78 6.17 -7.94
N GLN A 11 -7.58 6.95 -6.87
CA GLN A 11 -8.53 7.97 -6.40
C GLN A 11 -8.52 9.28 -7.24
N GLY A 12 -7.78 9.33 -8.34
CA GLY A 12 -7.62 10.52 -9.18
C GLY A 12 -6.70 11.59 -8.59
N ARG A 13 -5.97 11.29 -7.50
CA ARG A 13 -4.99 12.18 -6.85
C ARG A 13 -3.57 11.75 -7.20
N THR A 14 -2.67 12.67 -7.53
CA THR A 14 -1.25 12.30 -7.72
C THR A 14 -0.41 12.78 -6.55
N THR A 15 0.12 11.85 -5.75
CA THR A 15 1.05 12.15 -4.67
C THR A 15 2.42 11.60 -5.02
N VAL A 16 3.40 12.47 -5.20
CA VAL A 16 4.81 12.08 -5.36
C VAL A 16 5.37 11.77 -3.99
N LEU A 17 5.79 10.53 -3.77
CA LEU A 17 6.35 10.05 -2.51
C LEU A 17 7.83 10.40 -2.37
N ARG A 18 8.56 10.31 -3.48
CA ARG A 18 10.01 10.50 -3.55
C ARG A 18 10.48 10.51 -4.99
N GLU A 19 11.65 11.09 -5.20
CA GLU A 19 12.39 11.02 -6.45
C GLU A 19 13.60 10.11 -6.24
N LYS A 20 13.91 9.27 -7.24
CA LYS A 20 15.05 8.35 -7.21
C LYS A 20 15.84 8.47 -8.50
N GLU A 21 17.13 8.18 -8.43
CA GLU A 21 18.00 8.02 -9.60
C GLU A 21 17.55 6.84 -10.49
N PRO A 22 17.69 6.93 -11.82
CA PRO A 22 18.22 8.08 -12.57
C PRO A 22 17.17 9.19 -12.70
N PHE A 23 17.57 10.44 -12.41
CA PHE A 23 16.68 11.62 -12.49
C PHE A 23 16.29 11.96 -13.94
N ASP A 24 17.12 11.58 -14.90
CA ASP A 24 16.94 11.85 -16.35
C ASP A 24 15.94 10.92 -17.04
N ARG A 25 15.45 9.88 -16.36
CA ARG A 25 14.39 9.01 -16.92
C ARG A 25 13.02 9.43 -16.40
N PRO A 26 12.06 9.75 -17.29
CA PRO A 26 10.69 10.10 -16.92
C PRO A 26 9.85 8.89 -16.48
N THR A 27 10.50 7.84 -15.95
CA THR A 27 9.81 6.66 -15.46
C THR A 27 9.12 6.96 -14.13
N ILE A 28 7.85 6.56 -14.07
CA ILE A 28 7.05 6.55 -12.85
C ILE A 28 7.11 5.14 -12.27
N SER A 29 7.35 5.05 -10.97
CA SER A 29 7.19 3.83 -10.18
C SER A 29 6.07 4.04 -9.17
N HIS A 30 5.45 2.96 -8.74
CA HIS A 30 4.34 3.00 -7.80
C HIS A 30 4.76 2.54 -6.41
N GLY A 31 4.37 3.30 -5.39
CA GLY A 31 4.47 2.95 -3.99
C GLY A 31 3.15 3.20 -3.26
N ILE A 32 3.16 3.13 -1.93
CA ILE A 32 2.02 3.44 -1.07
C ILE A 32 2.43 4.56 -0.12
N CYS A 33 1.61 5.61 -0.01
CA CYS A 33 1.86 6.71 0.92
C CYS A 33 1.63 6.27 2.37
N GLU A 34 2.12 7.05 3.34
CA GLU A 34 1.94 6.73 4.76
C GLU A 34 0.46 6.62 5.17
N GLU A 35 -0.40 7.51 4.67
CA GLU A 35 -1.84 7.49 4.93
C GLU A 35 -2.48 6.17 4.47
N HIS A 36 -2.24 5.78 3.22
CA HIS A 36 -2.75 4.53 2.66
C HIS A 36 -2.15 3.30 3.32
N ALA A 37 -0.86 3.33 3.66
CA ALA A 37 -0.22 2.24 4.39
C ALA A 37 -0.85 2.07 5.78
N ARG A 38 -1.14 3.17 6.48
CA ARG A 38 -1.78 3.16 7.81
C ARG A 38 -3.17 2.56 7.75
N LEU A 39 -4.02 3.05 6.83
CA LEU A 39 -5.38 2.56 6.64
C LEU A 39 -5.41 1.06 6.29
N PHE A 40 -4.51 0.61 5.42
CA PHE A 40 -4.38 -0.79 5.08
C PHE A 40 -3.96 -1.65 6.27
N LEU A 41 -2.98 -1.19 7.04
CA LEU A 41 -2.51 -1.91 8.22
C LEU A 41 -3.59 -1.98 9.30
N GLU A 42 -4.40 -0.93 9.46
CA GLU A 42 -5.57 -0.92 10.34
C GLU A 42 -6.59 -1.97 9.87
N GLU A 43 -7.01 -1.94 8.60
CA GLU A 43 -7.97 -2.92 8.04
C GLU A 43 -7.50 -4.38 8.21
N VAL A 44 -6.23 -4.65 7.92
CA VAL A 44 -5.65 -5.99 8.06
C VAL A 44 -5.58 -6.43 9.53
N ARG A 45 -5.37 -5.51 10.48
CA ARG A 45 -5.37 -5.81 11.92
C ARG A 45 -6.77 -6.16 12.42
N GLU A 46 -7.78 -5.39 12.00
CA GLU A 46 -9.18 -5.69 12.33
C GLU A 46 -9.58 -7.06 11.78
N THR A 47 -9.19 -7.36 10.54
CA THR A 47 -9.47 -8.65 9.90
C THR A 47 -8.76 -9.82 10.59
N LYS A 48 -7.53 -9.64 11.07
CA LYS A 48 -6.78 -10.68 11.80
C LYS A 48 -7.35 -10.96 13.19
N THR A 49 -7.97 -9.97 13.82
CA THR A 49 -8.64 -10.13 15.11
C THR A 49 -9.97 -10.91 14.96
N ALA A 50 -10.53 -10.92 13.76
CA ALA A 50 -11.76 -11.63 13.41
C ALA A 50 -11.55 -13.08 12.91
N VAL A 51 -10.38 -13.70 13.13
CA VAL A 51 -10.21 -15.14 12.89
C VAL A 51 -10.61 -15.89 14.17
N PRO A 52 -11.85 -16.41 14.31
CA PRO A 52 -12.05 -17.48 15.28
C PRO A 52 -11.14 -18.62 14.85
N ALA A 53 -10.43 -19.20 15.80
CA ALA A 53 -9.58 -20.36 15.60
C ALA A 53 -10.27 -21.35 14.66
N LEU A 54 -9.86 -21.38 13.38
CA LEU A 54 -10.28 -22.42 12.46
C LEU A 54 -9.65 -23.69 13.01
N ASP A 55 -10.48 -24.41 13.74
CA ASP A 55 -10.28 -25.69 14.37
C ASP A 55 -9.38 -26.56 13.50
N ARG A 56 -8.12 -26.72 13.89
CA ARG A 56 -7.23 -27.76 13.34
C ARG A 56 -7.55 -29.12 13.97
N ARG A 57 -8.84 -29.44 14.13
CA ARG A 57 -9.30 -30.75 14.58
C ARG A 57 -9.87 -31.54 13.42
N GLY A 58 -9.00 -32.38 12.85
CA GLY A 58 -9.36 -33.72 12.35
C GLY A 58 -9.07 -33.99 10.88
N PRO A 59 -8.96 -35.27 10.47
CA PRO A 59 -9.05 -36.50 11.28
C PRO A 59 -7.70 -36.97 11.87
#